data_AF-A0A2V6KRI8-F1
#
_entry.id   AF-A0A2V6KRI8-F1
#
_cell.length_a   1.000
_cell.length_b   1.000
_cell.length_c   1.000
_cell.angle_alpha   90.00
_cell.angle_beta   90.00
_cell.angle_gamma   90.00
#
_symmetry.space_group_name_H-M   'P 1'
#
loop_
_entity.id
_entity.type
_entity.pdbx_description
1 polymer ?
#
loop_
_entity_poly.entity_id
_entity_poly.type
_entity_poly.pdbx_seq_one_letter_code
_entity_poly.pdbx_strand_id
1 'polypeptide(L)'
;MIQQAGEKPAPKLRTLVPGLDRDLETICAKCLEREPGARYRSAGALAEDLECWLEGQAIAARPLSAPARARRWMRRSPAIAGMAVLLMVLGLAAGATLWKRSASSPPATTGIAVLPFESLSDSKEDAIFADGVQDDILTKLASIRDLRVISHTSVMKYRGERHVREIGTALGVSHILEGTISRSRGSARFHLKIRLIDARTGTLVWAEEYDRDLSDLFAVQSELARTVAERLRAKISTAEKLAVEQPPTTDLIAFDLYNRAKNFLALRLSSGVKANLLQAIDLLNEAVARDPFFLQAYCQLAYAHDQLYFLGYDHTPARSALAEAAIERAFRLHPDAGEIHLAHARNLYHEHLDYGGALAELKLARQTLPNDARIFRMMGYIQRRQGLWEESTRSLERALDLDPRHVETLQQIALSYGVLKRYADEKSVLDRALAIEPTDFDTKIALAALQFHWKADTRPMRDTIDSIQSTNPEALSNAVDEQL
;
A
#
# COMPACT_ATOMS: atom_id res chain seq x y z
N MET A 1 20.01 48.52 -9.84
CA MET A 1 20.04 49.78 -10.60
C MET A 1 21.35 50.43 -10.22
N ILE A 2 21.98 51.08 -11.18
CA ILE A 2 23.04 52.04 -10.91
C ILE A 2 24.44 51.36 -10.78
N GLN A 3 25.32 51.49 -11.78
CA GLN A 3 26.05 52.70 -12.21
C GLN A 3 27.03 53.11 -11.07
N GLN A 4 28.33 52.84 -11.21
CA GLN A 4 29.42 53.62 -11.83
C GLN A 4 30.05 54.58 -10.82
N ALA A 5 31.39 54.52 -10.66
CA ALA A 5 32.16 55.33 -9.71
C ALA A 5 31.42 55.67 -8.38
N GLY A 6 30.77 54.71 -7.70
CA GLY A 6 31.06 53.27 -7.66
C GLY A 6 30.24 52.31 -8.54
N GLU A 7 30.81 51.88 -9.69
CA GLU A 7 30.87 50.57 -10.43
C GLU A 7 32.29 50.39 -11.05
N LYS A 8 33.23 51.30 -10.77
CA LYS A 8 34.66 51.13 -11.03
C LYS A 8 35.39 51.11 -9.68
N PRO A 9 36.25 50.12 -9.41
CA PRO A 9 37.09 50.08 -8.21
C PRO A 9 38.14 51.19 -8.26
N ALA A 10 38.52 51.73 -7.09
CA ALA A 10 39.52 52.78 -6.98
C ALA A 10 40.85 52.36 -7.65
N PRO A 11 41.58 53.29 -8.32
CA PRO A 11 42.89 52.99 -8.87
C PRO A 11 43.84 52.56 -7.76
N LYS A 12 44.78 51.67 -8.10
CA LYS A 12 45.86 51.27 -7.19
C LYS A 12 46.67 52.53 -6.86
N LEU A 13 46.76 52.90 -5.59
CA LEU A 13 47.39 54.16 -5.20
C LEU A 13 48.87 54.20 -5.62
N ARG A 14 49.54 53.04 -5.65
CA ARG A 14 50.92 52.93 -6.15
C ARG A 14 51.10 53.25 -7.64
N THR A 15 50.04 53.21 -8.45
CA THR A 15 50.14 53.69 -9.85
C THR A 15 50.12 55.22 -9.95
N LEU A 16 49.70 55.91 -8.89
CA LEU A 16 49.62 57.37 -8.81
C LEU A 16 50.80 57.96 -8.02
N VAL A 17 51.26 57.27 -6.97
CA VAL A 17 52.42 57.65 -6.16
C VAL A 17 53.41 56.48 -6.08
N PRO A 18 54.43 56.43 -6.96
CA PRO A 18 55.49 55.42 -6.94
C PRO A 18 56.40 55.62 -5.72
N GLY A 19 55.96 55.15 -4.56
CA GLY A 19 56.66 55.32 -3.28
C GLY A 19 55.82 54.93 -2.06
N LEU A 20 54.51 54.72 -2.25
CA LEU A 20 53.59 54.32 -1.18
C LEU A 20 53.83 52.89 -0.69
N ASP A 21 53.83 52.70 0.64
CA ASP A 21 53.94 51.40 1.31
C ASP A 21 52.76 50.46 0.97
N ARG A 22 53.01 49.14 0.93
CA ARG A 22 52.01 48.15 0.51
C ARG A 22 50.88 47.96 1.51
N ASP A 23 51.18 48.04 2.80
CA ASP A 23 50.20 47.82 3.84
C ASP A 23 49.32 49.08 3.98
N LEU A 24 49.92 50.27 3.84
CA LEU A 24 49.18 51.52 3.74
C LEU A 24 48.25 51.57 2.51
N GLU A 25 48.70 51.07 1.33
CA GLU A 25 47.82 50.94 0.15
C GLU A 25 46.61 50.03 0.44
N THR A 26 46.81 48.96 1.22
CA THR A 26 45.76 48.00 1.57
C THR A 26 44.74 48.61 2.54
N ILE A 27 45.21 49.35 3.55
CA ILE A 27 44.35 50.09 4.50
C ILE A 27 43.50 51.13 3.74
N CYS A 28 44.12 51.91 2.86
CA CYS A 28 43.40 52.90 2.04
C CYS A 28 42.39 52.23 1.09
N ALA A 29 42.75 51.10 0.48
CA ALA A 29 41.83 50.35 -0.39
C ALA A 29 40.59 49.87 0.38
N LYS A 30 40.75 49.40 1.62
CA LYS A 30 39.65 48.96 2.49
C LYS A 30 38.75 50.12 2.94
N CYS A 31 39.30 51.32 3.14
CA CYS A 31 38.50 52.53 3.40
C CYS A 31 37.63 52.93 2.20
N LEU A 32 38.15 52.73 0.99
CA LEU A 32 37.52 53.08 -0.28
C LEU A 32 36.68 51.95 -0.88
N GLU A 33 36.48 50.84 -0.15
CA GLU A 33 35.72 49.68 -0.63
C GLU A 33 34.30 50.08 -1.05
N ARG A 34 33.75 49.40 -2.05
CA ARG A 34 32.44 49.81 -2.58
C ARG A 34 31.30 49.39 -1.65
N GLU A 35 31.40 48.20 -1.06
CA GLU A 35 30.39 47.66 -0.15
C GLU A 35 30.56 48.27 1.25
N PRO A 36 29.53 48.92 1.84
CA PRO A 36 29.61 49.43 3.21
C PRO A 36 29.98 48.34 4.22
N GLY A 37 29.62 47.08 3.96
CA GLY A 37 30.00 45.93 4.78
C GLY A 37 31.45 45.46 4.61
N ALA A 38 32.14 45.84 3.52
CA ALA A 38 33.55 45.51 3.28
C ALA A 38 34.50 46.62 3.76
N ARG A 39 33.99 47.82 4.06
CA ARG A 39 34.72 48.89 4.74
C ARG A 39 34.93 48.57 6.22
N TYR A 40 35.80 49.32 6.87
CA TYR A 40 35.91 49.30 8.33
C TYR A 40 34.57 49.63 8.99
N ARG A 41 34.15 48.80 9.95
CA ARG A 41 32.88 48.97 10.68
C ARG A 41 32.90 50.15 11.66
N SER A 42 34.07 50.60 12.07
CA SER A 42 34.27 51.72 13.00
C SER A 42 35.59 52.43 12.72
N ALA A 43 35.69 53.68 13.17
CA ALA A 43 36.95 54.42 13.18
C ALA A 43 38.03 53.71 14.02
N GLY A 44 37.63 52.98 15.07
CA GLY A 44 38.55 52.19 15.90
C GLY A 44 39.23 51.06 15.13
N ALA A 45 38.50 50.33 14.27
CA ALA A 45 39.08 49.25 13.47
C ALA A 45 40.06 49.75 12.39
N LEU A 46 39.91 51.01 11.94
CA LEU A 46 40.87 51.67 11.06
C LEU A 46 42.11 52.12 11.85
N ALA A 47 41.92 52.69 13.05
CA ALA A 47 43.01 53.11 13.92
C ALA A 47 43.92 51.95 14.30
N GLU A 48 43.35 50.79 14.62
CA GLU A 48 44.10 49.56 14.95
C GLU A 48 45.01 49.09 13.80
N ASP A 49 44.50 49.04 12.57
CA ASP A 49 45.32 48.68 11.40
C ASP A 49 46.41 49.74 11.11
N LEU A 50 46.16 51.02 11.43
CA LEU A 50 47.16 52.10 11.31
C LEU A 50 48.23 52.04 12.41
N GLU A 51 47.87 51.71 13.64
CA GLU A 51 48.82 51.49 14.75
C GLU A 51 49.71 50.28 14.46
N CYS A 52 49.13 49.14 14.08
CA CYS A 52 49.92 47.97 13.69
C CYS A 52 50.90 48.29 12.56
N TRP A 53 50.46 49.09 11.57
CA TRP A 53 51.35 49.54 10.50
C TRP A 53 52.49 50.44 11.00
N LEU A 54 52.21 51.42 11.87
CA LEU A 54 53.22 52.31 12.46
C LEU A 54 54.23 51.56 13.33
N GLU A 55 53.80 50.52 14.04
CA GLU A 55 54.64 49.67 14.87
C GLU A 55 55.37 48.57 14.08
N GLY A 56 55.14 48.45 12.77
CA GLY A 56 55.76 47.44 11.90
C GLY A 56 55.20 46.02 12.07
N GLN A 57 53.99 45.89 12.61
CA GLN A 57 53.26 44.63 12.76
C GLN A 57 52.30 44.35 11.60
N ALA A 58 51.79 43.12 11.51
CA ALA A 58 50.94 42.68 10.41
C ALA A 58 49.50 43.21 10.50
N ILE A 59 48.96 43.72 9.39
CA ILE A 59 47.60 44.29 9.29
C ILE A 59 46.50 43.26 9.01
N ALA A 60 45.28 43.51 9.48
CA ALA A 60 44.10 42.63 9.34
C ALA A 60 43.27 42.88 8.05
N ALA A 61 43.67 43.82 7.19
CA ALA A 61 42.87 44.33 6.07
C ALA A 61 42.67 43.41 4.83
N ARG A 62 42.97 42.11 4.86
CA ARG A 62 42.92 41.24 3.65
C ARG A 62 41.65 40.38 3.53
N PRO A 63 40.68 40.70 2.64
CA PRO A 63 39.75 39.67 2.15
C PRO A 63 39.47 39.69 0.63
N LEU A 64 39.47 38.52 -0.01
CA LEU A 64 38.89 38.25 -1.34
C LEU A 64 37.75 37.23 -1.20
N SER A 65 36.56 37.58 -1.68
CA SER A 65 35.30 36.85 -1.52
C SER A 65 35.25 35.46 -2.19
N ALA A 66 34.57 34.51 -1.54
CA ALA A 66 34.52 33.08 -1.89
C ALA A 66 34.02 32.71 -3.31
N PRO A 67 32.99 33.36 -3.91
CA PRO A 67 32.48 32.93 -5.22
C PRO A 67 33.44 33.22 -6.39
N ALA A 68 34.30 34.24 -6.27
CA ALA A 68 35.35 34.52 -7.27
C ALA A 68 36.49 33.50 -7.21
N ARG A 69 36.75 32.93 -6.03
CA ARG A 69 37.73 31.85 -5.81
C ARG A 69 37.25 30.55 -6.47
N ALA A 70 35.97 30.22 -6.32
CA ALA A 70 35.35 29.05 -6.93
C ALA A 70 35.36 29.10 -8.47
N ARG A 71 35.00 30.24 -9.08
CA ARG A 71 34.97 30.39 -10.55
C ARG A 71 36.36 30.28 -11.19
N ARG A 72 37.41 30.78 -10.54
CA ARG A 72 38.81 30.60 -11.03
C ARG A 72 39.35 29.20 -10.80
N TRP A 73 38.93 28.54 -9.72
CA TRP A 73 39.31 27.15 -9.42
C TRP A 73 38.67 26.17 -10.42
N MET A 74 37.40 26.37 -10.78
CA MET A 74 36.66 25.55 -11.76
C MET A 74 37.28 25.57 -13.17
N ARG A 75 37.92 26.68 -13.57
CA ARG A 75 38.65 26.79 -14.85
C ARG A 75 40.03 26.13 -14.86
N ARG A 76 40.61 25.82 -13.69
CA ARG A 76 41.96 25.23 -13.59
C ARG A 76 41.95 23.72 -13.40
N SER A 77 40.81 23.12 -13.04
CA SER A 77 40.73 21.66 -12.81
C SER A 77 39.35 21.12 -13.22
N PRO A 78 39.08 20.93 -14.53
CA PRO A 78 37.76 20.50 -15.02
C PRO A 78 37.35 19.11 -14.50
N ALA A 79 38.32 18.23 -14.22
CA ALA A 79 38.06 16.90 -13.66
C ALA A 79 37.45 16.93 -12.24
N ILE A 80 37.94 17.82 -11.37
CA ILE A 80 37.45 17.92 -9.98
C ILE A 80 36.08 18.61 -9.95
N ALA A 81 35.87 19.61 -10.83
CA ALA A 81 34.57 20.24 -11.01
C ALA A 81 33.51 19.25 -11.53
N GLY A 82 33.88 18.38 -12.47
CA GLY A 82 33.01 17.31 -12.97
C GLY A 82 32.61 16.32 -11.85
N MET A 83 33.56 15.94 -11.00
CA MET A 83 33.30 15.03 -9.88
C MET A 83 32.39 15.64 -8.80
N ALA A 84 32.55 16.93 -8.49
CA ALA A 84 31.67 17.63 -7.54
C ALA A 84 30.24 17.77 -8.06
N VAL A 85 30.07 18.05 -9.36
CA VAL A 85 28.74 18.09 -10.00
C VAL A 85 28.13 16.68 -10.02
N LEU A 86 28.92 15.64 -10.32
CA LEU A 86 28.44 14.27 -10.29
C LEU A 86 27.99 13.84 -8.88
N LEU A 87 28.75 14.20 -7.84
CA LEU A 87 28.38 13.94 -6.45
C LEU A 87 27.14 14.73 -6.00
N MET A 88 26.96 15.95 -6.49
CA MET A 88 25.76 16.75 -6.21
C MET A 88 24.53 16.19 -6.95
N VAL A 89 24.68 15.72 -8.20
CA VAL A 89 23.62 15.04 -8.95
C VAL A 89 23.29 13.68 -8.32
N LEU A 90 24.28 12.92 -7.88
CA LEU A 90 24.07 11.68 -7.12
C LEU A 90 23.42 11.94 -5.77
N GLY A 91 23.80 13.02 -5.07
CA GLY A 91 23.17 13.44 -3.82
C GLY A 91 21.73 13.91 -4.00
N LEU A 92 21.42 14.61 -5.10
CA LEU A 92 20.06 15.01 -5.46
C LEU A 92 19.23 13.81 -5.95
N ALA A 93 19.82 12.86 -6.67
CA ALA A 93 19.15 11.63 -7.09
C ALA A 93 18.92 10.67 -5.91
N ALA A 94 19.88 10.55 -5.00
CA ALA A 94 19.72 9.81 -3.75
C ALA A 94 18.71 10.51 -2.83
N GLY A 95 18.74 11.84 -2.74
CA GLY A 95 17.75 12.65 -2.02
C GLY A 95 16.35 12.54 -2.62
N ALA A 96 16.22 12.51 -3.95
CA ALA A 96 14.94 12.33 -4.63
C ALA A 96 14.39 10.89 -4.52
N THR A 97 15.27 9.87 -4.49
CA THR A 97 14.85 8.48 -4.25
C THR A 97 14.55 8.21 -2.78
N LEU A 98 15.26 8.84 -1.84
CA LEU A 98 14.93 8.84 -0.42
C LEU A 98 13.66 9.65 -0.12
N TRP A 99 13.44 10.78 -0.78
CA TRP A 99 12.19 11.54 -0.68
C TRP A 99 11.01 10.77 -1.30
N LYS A 100 11.18 10.13 -2.46
CA LYS A 100 10.15 9.24 -3.03
C LYS A 100 9.88 8.01 -2.18
N ARG A 101 10.87 7.49 -1.44
CA ARG A 101 10.68 6.39 -0.46
C ARG A 101 10.11 6.85 0.88
N SER A 102 10.30 8.11 1.27
CA SER A 102 9.76 8.69 2.51
C SER A 102 8.42 9.41 2.33
N ALA A 103 7.99 9.70 1.10
CA ALA A 103 6.73 10.37 0.79
C ALA A 103 5.56 9.43 0.42
N SER A 104 5.72 8.11 0.61
CA SER A 104 4.61 7.15 0.60
C SER A 104 4.64 6.25 1.83
N SER A 105 4.46 6.87 2.99
CA SER A 105 3.66 6.30 4.07
C SER A 105 2.98 7.47 4.77
N PRO A 106 1.64 7.54 4.79
CA PRO A 106 0.96 8.53 5.60
C PRO A 106 1.45 8.41 7.06
N PRO A 107 1.44 9.48 7.87
CA PRO A 107 1.57 9.33 9.32
C PRO A 107 0.57 8.27 9.74
N ALA A 108 1.03 7.22 10.43
CA ALA A 108 0.29 6.00 10.69
C ALA A 108 -1.15 6.32 11.13
N THR A 109 -2.11 6.23 10.20
CA THR A 109 -3.43 5.72 10.53
C THR A 109 -3.19 4.49 11.37
N THR A 110 -3.84 4.35 12.51
CA THR A 110 -3.66 3.20 13.38
C THR A 110 -4.00 1.94 12.59
N GLY A 111 -2.96 1.37 11.99
CA GLY A 111 -3.06 0.24 11.09
C GLY A 111 -3.06 -1.01 11.93
N ILE A 112 -4.01 -1.89 11.66
CA ILE A 112 -4.17 -3.17 12.35
C ILE A 112 -4.19 -4.31 11.34
N ALA A 113 -3.44 -5.36 11.64
CA ALA A 113 -3.58 -6.66 11.01
C ALA A 113 -4.14 -7.64 12.04
N VAL A 114 -5.15 -8.41 11.67
CA VAL A 114 -5.65 -9.54 12.48
C VAL A 114 -5.05 -10.80 11.90
N LEU A 115 -4.14 -11.46 12.62
CA LEU A 115 -3.53 -12.68 12.11
C LEU A 115 -4.53 -13.85 12.19
N PRO A 116 -4.42 -14.84 11.28
CA PRO A 116 -5.20 -16.08 11.39
C PRO A 116 -5.08 -16.68 12.79
N PHE A 117 -6.22 -16.95 13.43
CA PHE A 117 -6.23 -17.49 14.78
C PHE A 117 -5.74 -18.93 14.79
N GLU A 118 -4.99 -19.31 15.82
CA GLU A 118 -4.55 -20.69 15.99
C GLU A 118 -5.70 -21.54 16.55
N SER A 119 -5.93 -22.70 15.94
CA SER A 119 -6.75 -23.76 16.53
C SER A 119 -5.86 -24.60 17.45
N LEU A 120 -6.30 -24.83 18.69
CA LEU A 120 -5.62 -25.77 19.61
C LEU A 120 -5.90 -27.25 19.28
N SER A 121 -6.66 -27.51 18.21
CA SER A 121 -7.03 -28.82 17.70
C SER A 121 -6.49 -29.00 16.29
N ASP A 122 -6.01 -30.21 15.97
CA ASP A 122 -5.54 -30.59 14.63
C ASP A 122 -6.68 -30.86 13.63
N SER A 123 -7.95 -30.65 14.04
CA SER A 123 -9.08 -30.89 13.15
C SER A 123 -9.22 -29.79 12.09
N LYS A 124 -9.48 -30.19 10.85
CA LYS A 124 -9.73 -29.23 9.75
C LYS A 124 -10.96 -28.37 10.00
N GLU A 125 -11.98 -28.93 10.66
CA GLU A 125 -13.21 -28.20 11.01
C GLU A 125 -12.93 -27.08 12.02
N ASP A 126 -12.11 -27.35 13.05
CA ASP A 126 -11.74 -26.33 14.04
C ASP A 126 -10.86 -25.23 13.42
N ALA A 127 -10.01 -25.57 12.45
CA ALA A 127 -9.22 -24.58 11.69
C ALA A 127 -10.13 -23.67 10.85
N ILE A 128 -11.12 -24.23 10.14
CA ILE A 128 -12.09 -23.45 9.37
C ILE A 128 -12.93 -22.55 10.30
N PHE A 129 -13.33 -23.07 11.45
CA PHE A 129 -14.03 -22.29 12.47
C PHE A 129 -13.17 -21.13 12.99
N ALA A 130 -11.88 -21.37 13.29
CA ALA A 130 -10.96 -20.33 13.73
C ALA A 130 -10.79 -19.22 12.68
N ASP A 131 -10.69 -19.59 11.42
CA ASP A 131 -10.59 -18.66 10.30
C ASP A 131 -11.88 -17.85 10.12
N GLY A 132 -13.04 -18.50 10.24
CA GLY A 132 -14.34 -17.82 10.22
C GLY A 132 -14.49 -16.79 11.35
N VAL A 133 -14.05 -17.13 12.56
CA VAL A 133 -14.08 -16.19 13.70
C VAL A 133 -13.16 -15.00 13.46
N GLN A 134 -11.94 -15.26 12.99
CA GLN A 134 -10.96 -14.24 12.66
C GLN A 134 -11.45 -13.29 11.57
N ASP A 135 -12.03 -13.83 10.50
CA ASP A 135 -12.51 -13.07 9.34
C ASP A 135 -13.72 -12.18 9.69
N ASP A 136 -14.63 -12.64 10.55
CA ASP A 136 -15.74 -11.81 11.04
C ASP A 136 -15.25 -10.64 11.91
N ILE A 137 -14.28 -10.88 12.80
CA ILE A 137 -13.64 -9.80 13.58
C ILE A 137 -12.96 -8.78 12.65
N LEU A 138 -12.24 -9.27 11.63
CA LEU A 138 -11.62 -8.42 10.62
C LEU A 138 -12.67 -7.60 9.87
N THR A 139 -13.81 -8.20 9.49
CA THR A 139 -14.93 -7.54 8.82
C THR A 139 -15.53 -6.43 9.68
N LYS A 140 -15.77 -6.70 10.97
CA LYS A 140 -16.25 -5.69 11.93
C LYS A 140 -15.27 -4.53 12.06
N LEU A 141 -13.97 -4.81 12.25
CA LEU A 141 -12.94 -3.76 12.31
C LEU A 141 -12.84 -2.98 10.99
N ALA A 142 -13.00 -3.64 9.84
CA ALA A 142 -12.92 -3.04 8.52
C ALA A 142 -14.05 -2.03 8.25
N SER A 143 -15.18 -2.15 8.94
CA SER A 143 -16.28 -1.16 8.89
C SER A 143 -15.91 0.19 9.52
N ILE A 144 -14.88 0.25 10.37
CA ILE A 144 -14.45 1.45 11.08
C ILE A 144 -13.49 2.26 10.21
N ARG A 145 -13.94 3.44 9.73
CA ARG A 145 -13.15 4.26 8.79
C ARG A 145 -11.85 4.81 9.35
N ASP A 146 -11.80 5.07 10.65
CA ASP A 146 -10.62 5.62 11.33
C ASP A 146 -9.51 4.56 11.53
N LEU A 147 -9.81 3.29 11.26
CA LEU A 147 -8.84 2.21 11.24
C LEU A 147 -8.41 1.89 9.80
N ARG A 148 -7.13 1.62 9.60
CA ARG A 148 -6.62 0.96 8.38
C ARG A 148 -6.50 -0.53 8.68
N VAL A 149 -7.39 -1.33 8.12
CA VAL A 149 -7.43 -2.79 8.37
C VAL A 149 -6.83 -3.53 7.19
N ILE A 150 -5.88 -4.43 7.46
CA ILE A 150 -5.27 -5.28 6.43
C ILE A 150 -6.16 -6.48 6.13
N SER A 151 -6.35 -6.75 4.85
CA SER A 151 -7.21 -7.81 4.33
C SER A 151 -6.73 -9.20 4.70
N HIS A 152 -7.69 -10.13 4.84
CA HIS A 152 -7.49 -11.54 5.17
C HIS A 152 -6.40 -12.22 4.32
N THR A 153 -6.46 -12.05 3.00
CA THR A 153 -5.49 -12.55 2.01
C THR A 153 -4.04 -12.18 2.34
N SER A 154 -3.80 -10.98 2.85
CA SER A 154 -2.45 -10.54 3.23
C SER A 154 -1.96 -11.08 4.57
N VAL A 155 -2.85 -11.52 5.45
CA VAL A 155 -2.47 -12.03 6.79
C VAL A 155 -2.34 -13.55 6.83
N MET A 156 -2.97 -14.28 5.91
CA MET A 156 -3.08 -15.75 5.93
C MET A 156 -1.75 -16.51 6.07
N LYS A 157 -0.67 -16.00 5.47
CA LYS A 157 0.63 -16.68 5.54
C LYS A 157 1.34 -16.58 6.90
N TYR A 158 0.85 -15.76 7.82
CA TYR A 158 1.50 -15.48 9.10
C TYR A 158 0.94 -16.31 10.27
N ARG A 159 0.23 -17.40 9.99
CA ARG A 159 -0.27 -18.28 11.06
C ARG A 159 0.90 -18.87 11.84
N GLY A 160 0.90 -18.70 13.17
CA GLY A 160 1.95 -19.20 14.04
C GLY A 160 3.29 -18.46 13.97
N GLU A 161 3.37 -17.39 13.18
CA GLU A 161 4.59 -16.58 13.07
C GLU A 161 4.78 -15.69 14.29
N ARG A 162 5.99 -15.68 14.85
CA ARG A 162 6.30 -14.97 16.11
C ARG A 162 6.98 -13.62 15.91
N HIS A 163 7.37 -13.30 14.68
CA HIS A 163 8.15 -12.12 14.34
C HIS A 163 7.26 -10.89 14.10
N VAL A 164 6.45 -10.50 15.08
CA VAL A 164 5.47 -9.39 15.00
C VAL A 164 6.03 -8.09 14.40
N ARG A 165 7.30 -7.75 14.66
CA ARG A 165 7.93 -6.55 14.09
C ARG A 165 8.14 -6.65 12.58
N GLU A 166 8.57 -7.80 12.10
CA GLU A 166 8.77 -8.07 10.68
C GLU A 166 7.42 -8.09 9.97
N ILE A 167 6.42 -8.73 10.58
CA ILE A 167 5.03 -8.77 10.08
C ILE A 167 4.48 -7.34 9.97
N GLY A 168 4.62 -6.53 11.02
CA GLY A 168 4.15 -5.14 11.04
C GLY A 168 4.80 -4.28 9.97
N THR A 169 6.10 -4.46 9.75
CA THR A 169 6.84 -3.78 8.67
C THR A 169 6.39 -4.24 7.29
N ALA A 170 6.24 -5.56 7.09
CA ALA A 170 5.83 -6.14 5.82
C ALA A 170 4.39 -5.77 5.43
N LEU A 171 3.51 -5.57 6.40
CA LEU A 171 2.11 -5.19 6.19
C LEU A 171 1.87 -3.67 6.32
N GLY A 172 2.87 -2.90 6.75
CA GLY A 172 2.74 -1.47 7.00
C GLY A 172 1.71 -1.14 8.07
N VAL A 173 1.72 -1.88 9.19
CA VAL A 173 0.79 -1.70 10.31
C VAL A 173 1.51 -1.42 11.62
N SER A 174 0.84 -0.66 12.47
CA SER A 174 1.32 -0.32 13.82
C SER A 174 0.97 -1.37 14.86
N HIS A 175 -0.12 -2.12 14.65
CA HIS A 175 -0.67 -3.05 15.62
C HIS A 175 -1.02 -4.39 14.96
N ILE A 176 -0.87 -5.45 15.74
CA ILE A 176 -1.21 -6.81 15.34
C ILE A 176 -2.13 -7.42 16.40
N LEU A 177 -3.23 -8.02 15.95
CA LEU A 177 -4.14 -8.80 16.77
C LEU A 177 -3.87 -10.29 16.51
N GLU A 178 -3.43 -10.99 17.53
CA GLU A 178 -3.23 -12.44 17.54
C GLU A 178 -4.32 -13.08 18.40
N GLY A 179 -4.71 -14.30 18.05
CA GLY A 179 -5.68 -15.04 18.82
C GLY A 179 -5.52 -16.55 18.72
N THR A 180 -5.94 -17.24 19.77
CA THR A 180 -6.11 -18.69 19.76
C THR A 180 -7.54 -19.02 20.15
N ILE A 181 -8.14 -19.97 19.46
CA ILE A 181 -9.51 -20.40 19.72
C ILE A 181 -9.57 -21.92 19.82
N SER A 182 -10.37 -22.40 20.76
CA SER A 182 -10.64 -23.82 20.89
C SER A 182 -12.10 -24.05 21.26
N ARG A 183 -12.65 -25.14 20.73
CA ARG A 183 -13.97 -25.64 21.10
C ARG A 183 -13.79 -26.89 21.95
N SER A 184 -14.49 -26.96 23.06
CA SER A 184 -14.49 -28.16 23.88
C SER A 184 -15.38 -29.22 23.23
N ARG A 185 -14.81 -30.38 22.85
CA ARG A 185 -15.58 -31.47 22.23
C ARG A 185 -16.70 -31.92 23.18
N GLY A 186 -17.94 -31.90 22.69
CA GLY A 186 -19.12 -32.31 23.45
C GLY A 186 -19.69 -31.26 24.40
N SER A 187 -19.13 -30.04 24.45
CA SER A 187 -19.78 -28.91 25.11
C SER A 187 -20.01 -27.77 24.12
N ALA A 188 -21.09 -27.01 24.31
CA ALA A 188 -21.39 -25.84 23.49
C ALA A 188 -20.53 -24.63 23.88
N ARG A 189 -19.27 -24.82 24.31
CA ARG A 189 -18.41 -23.73 24.79
C ARG A 189 -17.18 -23.54 23.91
N PHE A 190 -16.71 -22.30 23.83
CA PHE A 190 -15.45 -21.95 23.20
C PHE A 190 -14.56 -21.16 24.16
N HIS A 191 -13.26 -21.35 24.00
CA HIS A 191 -12.23 -20.57 24.68
C HIS A 191 -11.51 -19.73 23.64
N LEU A 192 -11.46 -18.42 23.84
CA LEU A 192 -10.81 -17.48 22.94
C LEU A 192 -9.80 -16.65 23.74
N LYS A 193 -8.53 -16.72 23.35
CA LYS A 193 -7.47 -15.87 23.90
C LYS A 193 -7.05 -14.89 22.84
N ILE A 194 -7.02 -13.60 23.18
CA ILE A 194 -6.65 -12.53 22.25
C ILE A 194 -5.50 -11.72 22.81
N ARG A 195 -4.63 -11.25 21.92
CA ARG A 195 -3.51 -10.35 22.24
C ARG A 195 -3.41 -9.25 21.19
N LEU A 196 -3.44 -8.00 21.63
CA LEU A 196 -3.13 -6.83 20.82
C LEU A 196 -1.71 -6.36 21.12
N ILE A 197 -0.88 -6.27 20.09
CA ILE A 197 0.57 -6.01 20.20
C ILE A 197 0.91 -4.77 19.36
N ASP A 198 1.74 -3.86 19.89
CA ASP A 198 2.37 -2.80 19.09
C ASP A 198 3.53 -3.41 18.30
N ALA A 199 3.40 -3.45 16.98
CA ALA A 199 4.36 -4.14 16.11
C ALA A 199 5.71 -3.41 16.03
N ARG A 200 5.79 -2.12 16.38
CA ARG A 200 7.04 -1.35 16.32
C ARG A 200 7.93 -1.73 17.50
N THR A 201 7.36 -1.77 18.70
CA THR A 201 8.07 -2.03 19.95
C THR A 201 8.08 -3.51 20.31
N GLY A 202 7.09 -4.29 19.86
CA GLY A 202 6.84 -5.66 20.30
C GLY A 202 6.12 -5.75 21.66
N THR A 203 5.56 -4.64 22.15
CA THR A 203 4.93 -4.59 23.48
C THR A 203 3.49 -5.04 23.42
N LEU A 204 3.06 -5.85 24.40
CA LEU A 204 1.65 -6.19 24.60
C LEU A 204 0.87 -4.94 25.05
N VAL A 205 -0.14 -4.56 24.27
CA VAL A 205 -1.03 -3.43 24.57
C VAL A 205 -2.21 -3.89 25.43
N TRP A 206 -2.77 -5.05 25.08
CA TRP A 206 -3.94 -5.62 25.75
C TRP A 206 -4.00 -7.13 25.46
N ALA A 207 -4.51 -7.89 26.42
CA ALA A 207 -4.82 -9.30 26.26
C ALA A 207 -6.08 -9.63 27.05
N GLU A 208 -6.88 -10.55 26.54
CA GLU A 208 -8.12 -10.98 27.16
C GLU A 208 -8.43 -12.44 26.83
N GLU A 209 -9.16 -13.09 27.73
CA GLU A 209 -9.59 -14.48 27.60
C GLU A 209 -11.10 -14.58 27.81
N TYR A 210 -11.77 -15.21 26.87
CA TYR A 210 -13.19 -15.48 26.91
C TYR A 210 -13.41 -16.99 27.04
N ASP A 211 -14.20 -17.39 28.02
CA ASP A 211 -14.77 -18.74 28.13
C ASP A 211 -16.30 -18.57 28.20
N ARG A 212 -16.96 -18.86 27.08
CA ARG A 212 -18.38 -18.55 26.83
C ARG A 212 -19.07 -19.67 26.06
N ASP A 213 -20.40 -19.63 26.04
CA ASP A 213 -21.19 -20.51 25.20
C ASP A 213 -21.06 -20.09 23.72
N LEU A 214 -21.15 -21.03 22.79
CA LEU A 214 -21.09 -20.79 21.35
C LEU A 214 -22.21 -19.85 20.89
N SER A 215 -23.35 -19.84 21.58
CA SER A 215 -24.43 -18.88 21.33
C SER A 215 -24.02 -17.42 21.58
N ASP A 216 -22.99 -17.17 22.40
CA ASP A 216 -22.44 -15.83 22.66
C ASP A 216 -21.36 -15.42 21.64
N LEU A 217 -21.02 -16.26 20.65
CA LEU A 217 -19.88 -16.05 19.75
C LEU A 217 -19.91 -14.68 19.07
N PHE A 218 -21.02 -14.32 18.43
CA PHE A 218 -21.16 -13.04 17.73
C PHE A 218 -21.12 -11.84 18.68
N ALA A 219 -21.63 -12.00 19.91
CA ALA A 219 -21.57 -10.95 20.92
C ALA A 219 -20.12 -10.70 21.36
N VAL A 220 -19.34 -11.76 21.58
CA VAL A 220 -17.91 -11.68 21.90
C VAL A 220 -17.11 -11.05 20.74
N GLN A 221 -17.42 -11.37 19.48
CA GLN A 221 -16.77 -10.75 18.33
C GLN A 221 -17.06 -9.24 18.24
N SER A 222 -18.30 -8.82 18.47
CA SER A 222 -18.69 -7.41 18.52
C SER A 222 -18.03 -6.67 19.70
N GLU A 223 -17.99 -7.29 20.88
CA GLU A 223 -17.30 -6.76 22.06
C GLU A 223 -15.80 -6.58 21.79
N LEU A 224 -15.17 -7.59 21.19
CA LEU A 224 -13.76 -7.59 20.84
C LEU A 224 -13.44 -6.47 19.84
N ALA A 225 -14.19 -6.35 18.75
CA ALA A 225 -13.96 -5.30 17.74
C ALA A 225 -14.08 -3.89 18.34
N ARG A 226 -15.08 -3.67 19.22
CA ARG A 226 -15.26 -2.41 19.95
C ARG A 226 -14.08 -2.15 20.89
N THR A 227 -13.69 -3.12 21.72
CA THR A 227 -12.57 -2.99 22.65
C THR A 227 -11.27 -2.70 21.90
N VAL A 228 -10.99 -3.40 20.80
CA VAL A 228 -9.81 -3.13 19.96
C VAL A 228 -9.84 -1.69 19.43
N ALA A 229 -10.96 -1.23 18.88
CA ALA A 229 -11.09 0.13 18.38
C ALA A 229 -10.88 1.18 19.49
N GLU A 230 -11.38 0.94 20.71
CA GLU A 230 -11.15 1.78 21.88
C GLU A 230 -9.68 1.81 22.31
N ARG A 231 -9.01 0.66 22.37
CA ARG A 231 -7.57 0.56 22.70
C ARG A 231 -6.71 1.29 21.68
N LEU A 232 -7.10 1.24 20.42
CA LEU A 232 -6.46 1.95 19.31
C LEU A 232 -6.86 3.43 19.22
N ARG A 233 -7.76 3.89 20.10
CA ARG A 233 -8.30 5.26 20.16
C ARG A 233 -8.94 5.71 18.83
N ALA A 234 -9.52 4.76 18.10
CA ALA A 234 -10.23 5.03 16.86
C ALA A 234 -11.54 5.77 17.15
N LYS A 235 -11.84 6.78 16.33
CA LYS A 235 -13.14 7.46 16.36
C LYS A 235 -14.16 6.61 15.63
N ILE A 236 -15.23 6.25 16.33
CA ILE A 236 -16.32 5.44 15.78
C ILE A 236 -17.61 6.27 15.80
N SER A 237 -18.18 6.49 14.62
CA SER A 237 -19.51 7.10 14.46
C SER A 237 -20.62 6.18 14.93
N THR A 238 -21.83 6.72 15.15
CA THR A 238 -22.99 5.90 15.55
C THR A 238 -23.32 4.81 14.52
N ALA A 239 -23.22 5.11 13.23
CA ALA A 239 -23.47 4.14 12.17
C ALA A 239 -22.42 3.01 12.17
N GLU A 240 -21.14 3.35 12.35
CA GLU A 240 -20.06 2.35 12.43
C GLU A 240 -20.21 1.47 13.68
N LYS A 241 -20.66 2.02 14.82
CA LYS A 241 -20.97 1.20 16.01
C LYS A 241 -22.06 0.17 15.75
N LEU A 242 -23.16 0.58 15.10
CA LEU A 242 -24.24 -0.34 14.73
C LEU A 242 -23.76 -1.44 13.77
N ALA A 243 -22.91 -1.09 12.80
CA ALA A 243 -22.32 -2.06 11.88
C ALA A 243 -21.41 -3.07 12.60
N VAL A 244 -20.60 -2.62 13.57
CA VAL A 244 -19.77 -3.49 14.41
C VAL A 244 -20.63 -4.42 15.26
N GLU A 245 -21.74 -3.94 15.79
CA GLU A 245 -22.63 -4.72 16.68
C GLU A 245 -23.51 -5.72 15.95
N GLN A 246 -23.79 -5.50 14.66
CA GLN A 246 -24.65 -6.36 13.86
C GLN A 246 -24.02 -7.76 13.69
N PRO A 247 -24.69 -8.84 14.13
CA PRO A 247 -24.24 -10.20 13.86
C PRO A 247 -24.46 -10.56 12.38
N PRO A 248 -23.60 -11.39 11.77
CA PRO A 248 -23.76 -11.82 10.38
C PRO A 248 -25.01 -12.70 10.18
N THR A 249 -25.35 -13.52 11.17
CA THR A 249 -26.49 -14.44 11.16
C THR A 249 -26.89 -14.75 12.61
N THR A 250 -28.08 -15.30 12.81
CA THR A 250 -28.50 -15.87 14.10
C THR A 250 -28.29 -17.39 14.18
N ASP A 251 -27.87 -18.05 13.10
CA ASP A 251 -27.66 -19.50 13.03
C ASP A 251 -26.17 -19.84 12.83
N LEU A 252 -25.56 -20.46 13.84
CA LEU A 252 -24.15 -20.86 13.82
C LEU A 252 -23.82 -21.93 12.78
N ILE A 253 -24.78 -22.77 12.41
CA ILE A 253 -24.59 -23.79 11.37
C ILE A 253 -24.65 -23.11 9.99
N ALA A 254 -25.53 -22.13 9.81
CA ALA A 254 -25.51 -21.30 8.60
C ALA A 254 -24.16 -20.56 8.47
N PHE A 255 -23.62 -20.05 9.58
CA PHE A 255 -22.29 -19.42 9.62
C PHE A 255 -21.16 -20.39 9.25
N ASP A 256 -21.18 -21.63 9.75
CA ASP A 256 -20.19 -22.66 9.38
C ASP A 256 -20.22 -22.98 7.88
N LEU A 257 -21.43 -23.21 7.33
CA LEU A 257 -21.63 -23.46 5.91
C LEU A 257 -21.10 -22.30 5.05
N TYR A 258 -21.39 -21.07 5.46
CA TYR A 258 -20.88 -19.85 4.83
C TYR A 258 -19.35 -19.77 4.83
N ASN A 259 -18.70 -20.04 5.97
CA ASN A 259 -17.23 -20.00 6.07
C ASN A 259 -16.58 -21.10 5.21
N ARG A 260 -17.16 -22.30 5.18
CA ARG A 260 -16.72 -23.38 4.29
C ARG A 260 -16.84 -22.98 2.82
N ALA A 261 -17.95 -22.34 2.43
CA ALA A 261 -18.12 -21.82 1.07
C ALA A 261 -17.06 -20.77 0.71
N LYS A 262 -16.77 -19.83 1.62
CA LYS A 262 -15.72 -18.82 1.41
C LYS A 262 -14.34 -19.42 1.12
N ASN A 263 -13.99 -20.52 1.79
CA ASN A 263 -12.72 -21.21 1.53
C ASN A 263 -12.65 -21.75 0.10
N PHE A 264 -13.75 -22.31 -0.43
CA PHE A 264 -13.81 -22.69 -1.85
C PHE A 264 -13.68 -21.49 -2.78
N LEU A 265 -14.32 -20.36 -2.44
CA LEU A 265 -14.25 -19.12 -3.24
C LEU A 265 -12.87 -18.44 -3.21
N ALA A 266 -12.04 -18.72 -2.22
CA ALA A 266 -10.67 -18.20 -2.11
C ALA A 266 -9.69 -18.91 -3.06
N LEU A 267 -9.98 -20.14 -3.49
CA LEU A 267 -9.12 -20.97 -4.34
C LEU A 267 -9.28 -20.64 -5.84
N ARG A 268 -9.05 -19.37 -6.21
CA ARG A 268 -9.33 -18.86 -7.58
C ARG A 268 -8.36 -19.33 -8.66
N LEU A 269 -7.13 -19.71 -8.29
CA LEU A 269 -6.07 -20.10 -9.22
C LEU A 269 -5.74 -21.60 -9.15
N SER A 270 -6.57 -22.40 -8.48
CA SER A 270 -6.35 -23.85 -8.39
C SER A 270 -6.95 -24.58 -9.59
N SER A 271 -6.31 -25.68 -10.01
CA SER A 271 -6.98 -26.68 -10.85
C SER A 271 -8.32 -27.07 -10.21
N GLY A 272 -9.43 -26.89 -10.95
CA GLY A 272 -10.78 -27.18 -10.46
C GLY A 272 -11.62 -25.98 -9.99
N VAL A 273 -11.31 -24.74 -10.42
CA VAL A 273 -12.10 -23.52 -10.10
C VAL A 273 -13.62 -23.73 -10.28
N LYS A 274 -14.04 -24.33 -11.39
CA LYS A 274 -15.46 -24.63 -11.64
C LYS A 274 -16.08 -25.51 -10.55
N ALA A 275 -15.38 -26.56 -10.12
CA ALA A 275 -15.87 -27.46 -9.06
C ALA A 275 -15.95 -26.73 -7.71
N ASN A 276 -14.94 -25.91 -7.38
CA ASN A 276 -14.95 -25.09 -6.16
C ASN A 276 -16.12 -24.11 -6.14
N LEU A 277 -16.39 -23.42 -7.25
CA LEU A 277 -17.53 -22.50 -7.37
C LEU A 277 -18.87 -23.22 -7.16
N LEU A 278 -19.05 -24.41 -7.74
CA LEU A 278 -20.27 -25.21 -7.57
C LEU A 278 -20.44 -25.70 -6.12
N GLN A 279 -19.36 -26.17 -5.49
CA GLN A 279 -19.39 -26.56 -4.07
C GLN A 279 -19.70 -25.38 -3.15
N ALA A 280 -19.17 -24.20 -3.45
CA ALA A 280 -19.50 -22.99 -2.70
C ALA A 280 -21.00 -22.64 -2.84
N ILE A 281 -21.57 -22.76 -4.04
CA ILE A 281 -23.00 -22.53 -4.29
C ILE A 281 -23.87 -23.50 -3.48
N ASP A 282 -23.53 -24.80 -3.45
CA ASP A 282 -24.29 -25.79 -2.68
C ASP A 282 -24.34 -25.43 -1.19
N LEU A 283 -23.16 -25.13 -0.61
CA LEU A 283 -23.05 -24.72 0.80
C LEU A 283 -23.78 -23.41 1.09
N LEU A 284 -23.72 -22.42 0.18
CA LEU A 284 -24.40 -21.15 0.34
C LEU A 284 -25.92 -21.29 0.24
N ASN A 285 -26.41 -22.16 -0.64
CA ASN A 285 -27.83 -22.50 -0.72
C ASN A 285 -28.33 -23.14 0.58
N GLU A 286 -27.56 -24.07 1.16
CA GLU A 286 -27.86 -24.62 2.49
C GLU A 286 -27.87 -23.55 3.57
N ALA A 287 -26.90 -22.62 3.55
CA ALA A 287 -26.81 -21.53 4.52
C ALA A 287 -28.04 -20.60 4.46
N VAL A 288 -28.46 -20.16 3.28
CA VAL A 288 -29.62 -19.26 3.12
C VAL A 288 -30.97 -19.98 3.30
N ALA A 289 -31.02 -21.30 3.07
CA ALA A 289 -32.20 -22.09 3.42
C ALA A 289 -32.39 -22.18 4.94
N ARG A 290 -31.28 -22.16 5.68
CA ARG A 290 -31.26 -22.26 7.13
C ARG A 290 -31.51 -20.91 7.81
N ASP A 291 -30.87 -19.85 7.30
CA ASP A 291 -31.14 -18.46 7.67
C ASP A 291 -31.46 -17.60 6.44
N PRO A 292 -32.76 -17.41 6.13
CA PRO A 292 -33.20 -16.58 5.02
C PRO A 292 -32.90 -15.07 5.16
N PHE A 293 -32.35 -14.64 6.30
CA PHE A 293 -31.92 -13.25 6.55
C PHE A 293 -30.39 -13.08 6.50
N PHE A 294 -29.64 -14.14 6.15
CA PHE A 294 -28.18 -14.10 6.09
C PHE A 294 -27.67 -13.34 4.86
N LEU A 295 -27.56 -12.02 5.00
CA LEU A 295 -27.22 -11.09 3.93
C LEU A 295 -25.91 -11.45 3.20
N GLN A 296 -24.85 -11.71 3.96
CA GLN A 296 -23.53 -11.98 3.40
C GLN A 296 -23.52 -13.27 2.56
N ALA A 297 -24.33 -14.27 2.92
CA ALA A 297 -24.44 -15.50 2.15
C ALA A 297 -25.07 -15.25 0.78
N TYR A 298 -26.13 -14.44 0.69
CA TYR A 298 -26.69 -14.03 -0.61
C TYR A 298 -25.69 -13.24 -1.46
N CYS A 299 -24.89 -12.35 -0.86
CA CYS A 299 -23.85 -11.61 -1.59
C CYS A 299 -22.76 -12.53 -2.16
N GLN A 300 -22.37 -13.57 -1.42
CA GLN A 300 -21.42 -14.58 -1.91
C GLN A 300 -22.04 -15.52 -2.95
N LEU A 301 -23.34 -15.82 -2.85
CA LEU A 301 -24.06 -16.64 -3.81
C LEU A 301 -24.13 -15.93 -5.17
N ALA A 302 -24.49 -14.64 -5.17
CA ALA A 302 -24.44 -13.79 -6.35
C ALA A 302 -23.03 -13.80 -6.96
N TYR A 303 -22.01 -13.56 -6.13
CA TYR A 303 -20.62 -13.59 -6.58
C TYR A 303 -20.21 -14.92 -7.21
N ALA A 304 -20.60 -16.07 -6.63
CA ALA A 304 -20.26 -17.38 -7.18
C ALA A 304 -20.94 -17.63 -8.54
N HIS A 305 -22.19 -17.20 -8.71
CA HIS A 305 -22.90 -17.26 -9.99
C HIS A 305 -22.28 -16.36 -11.05
N ASP A 306 -22.01 -15.09 -10.71
CA ASP A 306 -21.32 -14.14 -11.59
C ASP A 306 -19.97 -14.70 -12.09
N GLN A 307 -19.21 -15.37 -11.21
CA GLN A 307 -17.91 -15.94 -11.59
C GLN A 307 -18.05 -17.11 -12.57
N LEU A 308 -19.04 -17.98 -12.39
CA LEU A 308 -19.31 -19.06 -13.34
C LEU A 308 -19.68 -18.50 -14.72
N TYR A 309 -20.45 -17.42 -14.75
CA TYR A 309 -20.84 -16.73 -15.97
C TYR A 309 -19.66 -16.03 -16.65
N PHE A 310 -18.92 -15.23 -15.88
CA PHE A 310 -17.80 -14.41 -16.36
C PHE A 310 -16.62 -15.24 -16.88
N LEU A 311 -16.29 -16.34 -16.19
CA LEU A 311 -15.23 -17.25 -16.61
C LEU A 311 -15.65 -18.22 -17.73
N GLY A 312 -16.87 -18.10 -18.24
CA GLY A 312 -17.39 -18.94 -19.34
C GLY A 312 -17.71 -20.39 -18.95
N TYR A 313 -17.67 -20.75 -17.67
CA TYR A 313 -18.00 -22.10 -17.21
C TYR A 313 -19.49 -22.43 -17.33
N ASP A 314 -20.35 -21.41 -17.27
CA ASP A 314 -21.79 -21.46 -17.51
C ASP A 314 -22.32 -20.07 -17.92
N HIS A 315 -22.26 -19.77 -19.22
CA HIS A 315 -22.65 -18.48 -19.79
C HIS A 315 -24.12 -18.45 -20.24
N THR A 316 -25.03 -19.03 -19.44
CA THR A 316 -26.46 -19.10 -19.77
C THR A 316 -27.25 -17.96 -19.11
N PRO A 317 -28.36 -17.51 -19.73
CA PRO A 317 -29.28 -16.56 -19.08
C PRO A 317 -29.82 -17.06 -17.73
N ALA A 318 -29.96 -18.38 -17.57
CA ALA A 318 -30.39 -18.99 -16.31
C ALA A 318 -29.36 -18.79 -15.19
N ARG A 319 -28.05 -18.81 -15.50
CA ARG A 319 -27.00 -18.54 -14.51
C ARG A 319 -27.03 -17.08 -14.04
N SER A 320 -27.15 -16.16 -14.98
CA SER A 320 -27.27 -14.72 -14.70
C SER A 320 -28.52 -14.43 -13.85
N ALA A 321 -29.68 -15.00 -14.21
CA ALA A 321 -30.92 -14.84 -13.42
C ALA A 321 -30.79 -15.34 -11.96
N LEU A 322 -29.95 -16.35 -11.69
CA LEU A 322 -29.67 -16.80 -10.32
C LEU A 322 -28.82 -15.78 -9.54
N ALA A 323 -27.84 -15.14 -10.19
CA ALA A 323 -27.07 -14.08 -9.58
C ALA A 323 -27.96 -12.87 -9.23
N GLU A 324 -28.78 -12.44 -10.19
CA GLU A 324 -29.76 -11.35 -10.01
C GLU A 324 -30.75 -11.66 -8.89
N ALA A 325 -31.31 -12.87 -8.84
CA ALA A 325 -32.23 -13.28 -7.78
C ALA A 325 -31.59 -13.21 -6.37
N ALA A 326 -30.31 -13.58 -6.26
CA ALA A 326 -29.57 -13.47 -4.99
C ALA A 326 -29.34 -12.00 -4.61
N ILE A 327 -29.00 -11.13 -5.57
CA ILE A 327 -28.83 -9.69 -5.38
C ILE A 327 -30.15 -9.05 -4.94
N GLU A 328 -31.25 -9.32 -5.64
CA GLU A 328 -32.57 -8.82 -5.27
C GLU A 328 -32.99 -9.25 -3.87
N ARG A 329 -32.71 -10.51 -3.51
CA ARG A 329 -33.01 -11.01 -2.18
C ARG A 329 -32.19 -10.27 -1.13
N ALA A 330 -30.91 -10.03 -1.38
CA ALA A 330 -30.05 -9.26 -0.49
C ALA A 330 -30.55 -7.81 -0.32
N PHE A 331 -30.90 -7.12 -1.42
CA PHE A 331 -31.47 -5.76 -1.37
C PHE A 331 -32.76 -5.69 -0.54
N ARG A 332 -33.61 -6.72 -0.60
CA ARG A 332 -34.83 -6.79 0.24
C ARG A 332 -34.52 -6.91 1.74
N LEU A 333 -33.34 -7.41 2.11
CA LEU A 333 -32.94 -7.54 3.52
C LEU A 333 -32.37 -6.23 4.08
N HIS A 334 -31.39 -5.65 3.39
CA HIS A 334 -30.68 -4.46 3.88
C HIS A 334 -30.28 -3.52 2.73
N PRO A 335 -31.18 -2.69 2.18
CA PRO A 335 -30.94 -1.97 0.93
C PRO A 335 -29.72 -1.03 0.94
N ASP A 336 -29.31 -0.55 2.12
CA ASP A 336 -28.18 0.37 2.29
C ASP A 336 -26.84 -0.33 2.61
N ALA A 337 -26.81 -1.67 2.65
CA ALA A 337 -25.61 -2.43 3.01
C ALA A 337 -24.59 -2.43 1.87
N GLY A 338 -23.35 -2.06 2.17
CA GLY A 338 -22.30 -1.94 1.16
C GLY A 338 -21.90 -3.26 0.51
N GLU A 339 -22.08 -4.40 1.18
CA GLU A 339 -21.83 -5.73 0.64
C GLU A 339 -22.71 -6.01 -0.59
N ILE A 340 -23.95 -5.54 -0.56
CA ILE A 340 -24.91 -5.71 -1.65
C ILE A 340 -24.53 -4.80 -2.81
N HIS A 341 -24.24 -3.53 -2.51
CA HIS A 341 -23.76 -2.59 -3.53
C HIS A 341 -22.47 -3.08 -4.19
N LEU A 342 -21.58 -3.74 -3.43
CA LEU A 342 -20.39 -4.38 -4.00
C LEU A 342 -20.74 -5.61 -4.87
N ALA A 343 -21.71 -6.43 -4.46
CA ALA A 343 -22.18 -7.56 -5.27
C ALA A 343 -22.86 -7.08 -6.56
N HIS A 344 -23.75 -6.10 -6.47
CA HIS A 344 -24.43 -5.49 -7.61
C HIS A 344 -23.46 -4.82 -8.58
N ALA A 345 -22.45 -4.11 -8.07
CA ALA A 345 -21.38 -3.55 -8.91
C ALA A 345 -20.62 -4.62 -9.71
N ARG A 346 -20.39 -5.81 -9.12
CA ARG A 346 -19.74 -6.94 -9.81
C ARG A 346 -20.62 -7.48 -10.92
N ASN A 347 -21.89 -7.70 -10.63
CA ASN A 347 -22.85 -8.18 -11.61
C ASN A 347 -22.98 -7.21 -12.81
N LEU A 348 -23.10 -5.91 -12.54
CA LEU A 348 -23.11 -4.87 -13.58
C LEU A 348 -21.82 -4.87 -14.41
N TYR A 349 -20.66 -5.05 -13.77
CA TYR A 349 -19.36 -5.09 -14.46
C TYR A 349 -19.16 -6.37 -15.29
N HIS A 350 -19.53 -7.54 -14.77
CA HIS A 350 -19.25 -8.84 -15.39
C HIS A 350 -20.29 -9.24 -16.44
N GLU A 351 -21.58 -9.02 -16.18
CA GLU A 351 -22.66 -9.50 -17.05
C GLU A 351 -23.13 -8.41 -18.01
N HIS A 352 -23.31 -7.19 -17.51
CA HIS A 352 -23.92 -6.10 -18.27
C HIS A 352 -22.91 -5.17 -18.94
N LEU A 353 -21.63 -5.24 -18.53
CA LEU A 353 -20.58 -4.28 -18.89
C LEU A 353 -21.00 -2.81 -18.61
N ASP A 354 -21.92 -2.59 -17.68
CA ASP A 354 -22.36 -1.26 -17.26
C ASP A 354 -21.36 -0.67 -16.26
N TYR A 355 -20.30 -0.09 -16.83
CA TYR A 355 -19.24 0.56 -16.08
C TYR A 355 -19.72 1.77 -15.28
N GLY A 356 -20.72 2.50 -15.78
CA GLY A 356 -21.27 3.68 -15.12
C GLY A 356 -22.06 3.29 -13.87
N GLY A 357 -22.99 2.33 -14.02
CA GLY A 357 -23.75 1.76 -12.92
C GLY A 357 -22.84 1.10 -11.88
N ALA A 358 -21.87 0.29 -12.31
CA ALA A 358 -20.93 -0.36 -11.39
C ALA A 358 -20.12 0.65 -10.54
N LEU A 359 -19.64 1.75 -11.13
CA LEU A 359 -18.94 2.80 -10.37
C LEU A 359 -19.86 3.54 -9.39
N ALA A 360 -21.13 3.74 -9.74
CA ALA A 360 -22.12 4.35 -8.85
C ALA A 360 -22.38 3.46 -7.62
N GLU A 361 -22.56 2.16 -7.84
CA GLU A 361 -22.73 1.16 -6.78
C GLU A 361 -21.49 1.07 -5.88
N LEU A 362 -20.27 1.04 -6.45
CA LEU A 362 -19.03 1.04 -5.67
C LEU A 362 -18.88 2.28 -4.77
N LYS A 363 -19.39 3.43 -5.21
CA LYS A 363 -19.40 4.66 -4.41
C LYS A 363 -20.32 4.54 -3.19
N LEU A 364 -21.45 3.83 -3.32
CA LEU A 364 -22.34 3.50 -2.21
C LEU A 364 -21.69 2.48 -1.28
N ALA A 365 -21.15 1.39 -1.83
CA ALA A 365 -20.47 0.34 -1.06
C ALA A 365 -19.37 0.89 -0.14
N ARG A 366 -18.56 1.83 -0.64
CA ARG A 366 -17.45 2.43 0.13
C ARG A 366 -17.90 3.23 1.36
N GLN A 367 -19.17 3.59 1.46
CA GLN A 367 -19.67 4.35 2.62
C GLN A 367 -19.69 3.48 3.88
N THR A 368 -20.00 2.19 3.76
CA THR A 368 -20.05 1.23 4.88
C THR A 368 -18.89 0.23 4.86
N LEU A 369 -18.14 0.13 3.74
CA LEU A 369 -16.98 -0.75 3.59
C LEU A 369 -15.68 0.05 3.33
N PRO A 370 -15.24 0.94 4.24
CA PRO A 370 -14.11 1.84 4.00
C PRO A 370 -12.76 1.13 3.85
N ASN A 371 -12.63 -0.10 4.38
CA ASN A 371 -11.41 -0.92 4.31
C ASN A 371 -11.53 -2.16 3.40
N ASP A 372 -12.54 -2.23 2.53
CA ASP A 372 -12.64 -3.35 1.58
C ASP A 372 -11.80 -3.08 0.32
N ALA A 373 -10.67 -3.79 0.19
CA ALA A 373 -9.76 -3.67 -0.95
C ALA A 373 -10.44 -3.98 -2.30
N ARG A 374 -11.49 -4.81 -2.31
CA ARG A 374 -12.17 -5.27 -3.53
C ARG A 374 -12.91 -4.13 -4.23
N ILE A 375 -13.38 -3.13 -3.47
CA ILE A 375 -14.02 -1.93 -4.02
C ILE A 375 -13.02 -1.17 -4.89
N PHE A 376 -11.86 -0.85 -4.33
CA PHE A 376 -10.82 -0.08 -5.02
C PHE A 376 -10.23 -0.85 -6.20
N ARG A 377 -10.10 -2.18 -6.08
CA ARG A 377 -9.69 -3.04 -7.17
C ARG A 377 -10.67 -2.99 -8.35
N MET A 378 -11.96 -3.12 -8.08
CA MET A 378 -13.00 -3.05 -9.10
C MET A 378 -13.04 -1.67 -9.76
N MET A 379 -12.96 -0.59 -8.97
CA MET A 379 -12.85 0.76 -9.50
C MET A 379 -11.66 0.88 -10.46
N GLY A 380 -10.49 0.34 -10.07
CA GLY A 380 -9.30 0.31 -10.90
C GLY A 380 -9.53 -0.39 -12.24
N TYR A 381 -10.13 -1.59 -12.21
CA TYR A 381 -10.44 -2.35 -13.41
C TYR A 381 -11.38 -1.59 -14.34
N ILE A 382 -12.47 -1.02 -13.81
CA ILE A 382 -13.45 -0.27 -14.61
C ILE A 382 -12.83 0.99 -15.21
N GLN A 383 -12.12 1.78 -14.40
CA GLN A 383 -11.45 3.01 -14.85
C GLN A 383 -10.46 2.71 -15.97
N ARG A 384 -9.72 1.61 -15.88
CA ARG A 384 -8.81 1.16 -16.94
C ARG A 384 -9.55 0.87 -18.24
N ARG A 385 -10.69 0.18 -18.19
CA ARG A 385 -11.54 -0.13 -19.36
C ARG A 385 -12.10 1.14 -20.02
N GLN A 386 -12.27 2.21 -19.25
CA GLN A 386 -12.69 3.53 -19.73
C GLN A 386 -11.51 4.42 -20.21
N GLY A 387 -10.27 3.91 -20.18
CA GLY A 387 -9.08 4.68 -20.57
C GLY A 387 -8.62 5.68 -19.50
N LEU A 388 -9.17 5.64 -18.29
CA LEU A 388 -8.82 6.50 -17.16
C LEU A 388 -7.63 5.92 -16.39
N TRP A 389 -6.49 5.81 -17.07
CA TRP A 389 -5.31 5.06 -16.60
C TRP A 389 -4.74 5.54 -15.27
N GLU A 390 -4.61 6.85 -15.08
CA GLU A 390 -4.08 7.42 -13.83
C GLU A 390 -5.03 7.22 -12.63
N GLU A 391 -6.35 7.26 -12.88
CA GLU A 391 -7.35 6.98 -11.86
C GLU A 391 -7.35 5.50 -11.50
N SER A 392 -7.26 4.63 -12.51
CA SER A 392 -7.09 3.19 -12.34
C SER A 392 -5.90 2.87 -11.45
N THR A 393 -4.72 3.43 -11.77
CA THR A 393 -3.50 3.21 -10.98
C THR A 393 -3.72 3.63 -9.52
N ARG A 394 -4.28 4.81 -9.26
CA ARG A 394 -4.56 5.26 -7.88
C ARG A 394 -5.51 4.34 -7.14
N SER A 395 -6.56 3.85 -7.80
CA SER A 395 -7.50 2.91 -7.20
C SER A 395 -6.83 1.57 -6.89
N LEU A 396 -5.99 1.04 -7.79
CA LEU A 396 -5.24 -0.19 -7.55
C LEU A 396 -4.17 -0.04 -6.45
N GLU A 397 -3.48 1.10 -6.39
CA GLU A 397 -2.57 1.43 -5.27
C GLU A 397 -3.32 1.44 -3.95
N ARG A 398 -4.52 2.03 -3.91
CA ARG A 398 -5.35 2.02 -2.72
C ARG A 398 -5.83 0.62 -2.33
N ALA A 399 -6.09 -0.26 -3.30
CA ALA A 399 -6.37 -1.66 -3.02
C ALA A 399 -5.16 -2.35 -2.37
N LEU A 400 -3.94 -2.10 -2.86
CA LEU A 400 -2.69 -2.62 -2.29
C LEU A 400 -2.35 -2.05 -0.91
N ASP A 401 -2.82 -0.85 -0.57
CA ASP A 401 -2.69 -0.33 0.79
C ASP A 401 -3.44 -1.19 1.81
N LEU A 402 -4.59 -1.74 1.40
CA LEU A 402 -5.47 -2.57 2.23
C LEU A 402 -5.15 -4.06 2.09
N ASP A 403 -4.55 -4.47 0.98
CA ASP A 403 -4.18 -5.86 0.68
C ASP A 403 -2.78 -5.96 0.05
N PRO A 404 -1.71 -5.65 0.81
CA PRO A 404 -0.36 -5.46 0.29
C PRO A 404 0.30 -6.70 -0.31
N ARG A 405 -0.23 -7.90 -0.04
CA ARG A 405 0.28 -9.17 -0.55
C ARG A 405 -0.62 -9.83 -1.61
N HIS A 406 -1.63 -9.14 -2.13
CA HIS A 406 -2.47 -9.70 -3.20
C HIS A 406 -1.73 -9.73 -4.54
N VAL A 407 -1.22 -10.90 -4.93
CA VAL A 407 -0.39 -11.10 -6.13
C VAL A 407 -1.10 -10.63 -7.40
N GLU A 408 -2.36 -11.02 -7.60
CA GLU A 408 -3.14 -10.59 -8.77
C GLU A 408 -3.23 -9.06 -8.85
N THR A 409 -3.36 -8.35 -7.72
CA THR A 409 -3.47 -6.88 -7.77
C THR A 409 -2.12 -6.23 -8.09
N LEU A 410 -1.01 -6.84 -7.65
CA LEU A 410 0.34 -6.45 -8.05
C LEU A 410 0.59 -6.66 -9.55
N GLN A 411 0.11 -7.77 -10.12
CA GLN A 411 0.17 -8.02 -11.55
C GLN A 411 -0.71 -7.01 -12.34
N GLN A 412 -1.92 -6.74 -11.87
CA GLN A 412 -2.85 -5.84 -12.55
C GLN A 412 -2.42 -4.36 -12.54
N ILE A 413 -1.75 -3.91 -11.47
CA ILE A 413 -1.13 -2.58 -11.46
C ILE A 413 0.13 -2.55 -12.35
N ALA A 414 0.89 -3.64 -12.45
CA ALA A 414 2.03 -3.74 -13.36
C ALA A 414 1.61 -3.48 -14.82
N LEU A 415 0.49 -4.09 -15.26
CA LEU A 415 -0.08 -3.81 -16.58
C LEU A 415 -0.37 -2.32 -16.80
N SER A 416 -0.93 -1.64 -15.79
CA SER A 416 -1.22 -0.22 -15.85
C SER A 416 0.06 0.62 -15.95
N TYR A 417 1.11 0.25 -15.20
CA TYR A 417 2.42 0.90 -15.30
C TYR A 417 3.09 0.70 -16.65
N GLY A 418 3.00 -0.50 -17.23
CA GLY A 418 3.57 -0.80 -18.55
C GLY A 418 2.94 0.05 -19.65
N VAL A 419 1.61 0.17 -19.67
CA VAL A 419 0.89 1.04 -20.61
C VAL A 419 1.30 2.51 -20.45
N LEU A 420 1.46 2.97 -19.21
CA LEU A 420 1.93 4.32 -18.89
C LEU A 420 3.45 4.52 -19.06
N LYS A 421 4.19 3.48 -19.50
CA LYS A 421 5.66 3.47 -19.64
C LYS A 421 6.40 3.79 -18.35
N ARG A 422 5.79 3.50 -17.20
CA ARG A 422 6.36 3.63 -15.85
C ARG A 422 7.14 2.36 -15.48
N TYR A 423 8.10 1.98 -16.32
CA TYR A 423 8.80 0.70 -16.25
C TYR A 423 9.55 0.43 -14.93
N ALA A 424 10.03 1.47 -14.26
CA ALA A 424 10.64 1.33 -12.94
C ALA A 424 9.62 0.92 -11.86
N ASP A 425 8.42 1.49 -11.92
CA ASP A 425 7.32 1.17 -10.99
C ASP A 425 6.76 -0.22 -11.30
N GLU A 426 6.60 -0.55 -12.59
CA GLU A 426 6.24 -1.90 -13.07
C GLU A 426 7.19 -2.96 -12.54
N LYS A 427 8.51 -2.75 -12.67
CA LYS A 427 9.51 -3.66 -12.11
C LYS A 427 9.31 -3.85 -10.61
N SER A 428 9.11 -2.75 -9.88
CA SER A 428 9.00 -2.78 -8.44
C SER A 428 7.80 -3.61 -7.95
N VAL A 429 6.67 -3.58 -8.66
CA VAL A 429 5.49 -4.37 -8.28
C VAL A 429 5.61 -5.83 -8.70
N LEU A 430 6.24 -6.13 -9.83
CA LEU A 430 6.53 -7.50 -10.26
C LEU A 430 7.55 -8.18 -9.31
N ASP A 431 8.59 -7.46 -8.90
CA ASP A 431 9.55 -7.96 -7.90
C ASP A 431 8.84 -8.28 -6.56
N ARG A 432 7.87 -7.44 -6.15
CA ARG A 432 7.06 -7.69 -4.94
C ARG A 432 6.19 -8.93 -5.09
N ALA A 433 5.56 -9.13 -6.25
CA ALA A 433 4.77 -10.32 -6.54
C ALA A 433 5.64 -11.59 -6.45
N LEU A 434 6.84 -11.60 -7.04
CA LEU A 434 7.78 -12.73 -6.91
C LEU A 434 8.35 -12.92 -5.50
N ALA A 435 8.46 -11.86 -4.69
CA ALA A 435 8.81 -12.00 -3.29
C ALA A 435 7.69 -12.64 -2.45
N ILE A 436 6.44 -12.64 -2.95
CA ILE A 436 5.29 -13.30 -2.33
C ILE A 436 5.15 -14.73 -2.85
N GLU A 437 5.19 -14.91 -4.17
CA GLU A 437 5.08 -16.18 -4.87
C GLU A 437 6.26 -16.35 -5.86
N PRO A 438 7.41 -16.87 -5.39
CA PRO A 438 8.62 -16.99 -6.21
C PRO A 438 8.49 -17.95 -7.41
N THR A 439 7.48 -18.83 -7.38
CA THR A 439 7.22 -19.81 -8.43
C THR A 439 6.18 -19.34 -9.45
N ASP A 440 5.57 -18.16 -9.27
CA ASP A 440 4.55 -17.65 -10.19
C ASP A 440 5.14 -17.41 -11.59
N PHE A 441 4.63 -18.14 -12.57
CA PHE A 441 5.16 -18.14 -13.93
C PHE A 441 4.77 -16.87 -14.68
N ASP A 442 3.54 -16.39 -14.50
CA ASP A 442 3.02 -15.22 -15.20
C ASP A 442 3.82 -13.96 -14.83
N THR A 443 4.16 -13.79 -13.55
CA THR A 443 5.00 -12.69 -13.10
C THR A 443 6.43 -12.80 -13.63
N LYS A 444 7.00 -14.01 -13.76
CA LYS A 444 8.33 -14.20 -14.37
C LYS A 444 8.32 -13.79 -15.85
N ILE A 445 7.29 -14.21 -16.60
CA ILE A 445 7.10 -13.83 -18.00
C ILE A 445 6.93 -12.32 -18.13
N ALA A 446 6.10 -11.70 -17.30
CA ALA A 446 5.90 -10.25 -17.30
C ALA A 446 7.20 -9.49 -17.02
N LEU A 447 8.02 -9.95 -16.05
CA LEU A 447 9.32 -9.33 -15.75
C LEU A 447 10.32 -9.46 -16.90
N ALA A 448 10.28 -10.57 -17.62
CA ALA A 448 11.10 -10.79 -18.80
C ALA A 448 10.65 -9.91 -19.98
N ALA A 449 9.34 -9.83 -20.25
CA ALA A 449 8.74 -8.96 -21.25
C ALA A 449 9.02 -7.48 -20.97
N LEU A 450 9.05 -7.07 -19.70
CA LEU A 450 9.44 -5.73 -19.29
C LEU A 450 10.86 -5.36 -19.78
N GLN A 451 11.84 -6.26 -19.76
CA GLN A 451 13.18 -5.93 -20.28
C GLN A 451 13.16 -5.67 -21.78
N PHE A 452 12.31 -6.39 -22.52
CA PHE A 452 12.08 -6.11 -23.93
C PHE A 452 11.39 -4.76 -24.14
N HIS A 453 10.28 -4.47 -23.44
CA HIS A 453 9.57 -3.20 -23.57
C HIS A 453 10.39 -1.98 -23.15
N TRP A 454 11.20 -2.11 -22.10
CA TRP A 454 11.99 -1.00 -21.56
C TRP A 454 13.30 -0.81 -22.34
N LYS A 455 14.01 -1.89 -22.71
CA LYS A 455 15.38 -1.81 -23.21
C LYS A 455 15.62 -2.50 -24.55
N ALA A 456 14.57 -3.04 -25.17
CA ALA A 456 14.66 -3.89 -26.36
C ALA A 456 15.59 -5.12 -26.17
N ASP A 457 15.77 -5.59 -24.93
CA ASP A 457 16.56 -6.78 -24.64
C ASP A 457 15.67 -8.03 -24.67
N THR A 458 15.85 -8.86 -25.71
CA THR A 458 15.07 -10.09 -25.89
C THR A 458 15.63 -11.28 -25.12
N ARG A 459 16.85 -11.19 -24.56
CA ARG A 459 17.51 -12.34 -23.92
C ARG A 459 16.74 -12.87 -22.71
N PRO A 460 16.30 -12.02 -21.74
CA PRO A 460 15.58 -12.52 -20.57
C PRO A 460 14.30 -13.29 -20.93
N MET A 461 13.62 -12.86 -21.99
CA MET A 461 12.39 -13.51 -22.48
C MET A 461 12.69 -14.89 -23.08
N ARG A 462 13.74 -15.02 -23.89
CA ARG A 462 14.19 -16.32 -24.42
C ARG A 462 14.61 -17.27 -23.30
N ASP A 463 15.46 -16.81 -22.39
CA ASP A 463 15.95 -17.60 -21.26
C ASP A 463 14.79 -18.09 -20.37
N THR A 464 13.78 -17.23 -20.15
CA THR A 464 12.59 -17.60 -19.37
C THR A 464 11.75 -18.66 -20.09
N ILE A 465 11.52 -18.51 -21.40
CA ILE A 465 10.79 -19.50 -22.21
C ILE A 465 11.52 -20.84 -22.19
N ASP A 466 12.84 -20.86 -22.43
CA ASP A 466 13.65 -22.08 -22.43
C ASP A 466 13.65 -22.76 -21.05
N SER A 467 13.69 -21.97 -19.97
CA SER A 467 13.58 -22.47 -18.60
C SER A 467 12.21 -23.11 -18.34
N ILE A 468 11.11 -22.50 -18.80
CA ILE A 468 9.76 -23.04 -18.60
C ILE A 468 9.59 -24.32 -19.44
N GLN A 469 10.04 -24.33 -20.70
CA GLN A 469 10.01 -25.53 -21.55
C GLN A 469 10.73 -26.73 -20.93
N SER A 470 11.84 -26.49 -20.24
CA SER A 470 12.64 -27.56 -19.61
C SER A 470 12.13 -28.01 -18.24
N THR A 471 11.42 -27.17 -17.49
CA THR A 471 10.97 -27.49 -16.12
C THR A 471 9.47 -27.73 -15.98
N ASN A 472 8.63 -27.14 -16.84
CA ASN A 472 7.18 -27.32 -16.82
C ASN A 472 6.56 -27.08 -18.21
N PRO A 473 6.65 -28.06 -19.13
CA PRO A 473 6.18 -27.89 -20.52
C PRO A 473 4.69 -27.57 -20.64
N GLU A 474 3.85 -28.05 -19.71
CA GLU A 474 2.40 -27.82 -19.71
C GLU A 474 2.04 -26.35 -19.41
N ALA A 475 2.88 -25.60 -18.69
CA ALA A 475 2.61 -24.20 -18.35
C ALA A 475 2.61 -23.27 -19.58
N LEU A 476 3.38 -23.59 -20.62
CA LEU A 476 3.42 -22.82 -21.87
C LEU A 476 2.16 -22.98 -22.72
N SER A 477 1.48 -24.11 -22.62
CA SER A 477 0.19 -24.34 -23.29
C SER A 477 -0.86 -23.34 -22.83
N ASN A 478 -0.93 -23.11 -21.51
CA ASN A 478 -1.95 -22.25 -20.90
C ASN A 478 -1.67 -20.76 -21.11
N ALA A 479 -0.41 -20.34 -21.14
CA ALA A 479 -0.03 -18.94 -21.34
C ALA A 479 -0.30 -18.41 -22.77
N VAL A 480 -0.34 -19.29 -23.77
CA VAL A 480 -0.66 -18.93 -25.16
C VAL A 480 -2.17 -18.74 -25.36
N ASP A 481 -2.99 -19.49 -24.62
CA ASP A 481 -4.46 -19.40 -24.71
C ASP A 481 -5.04 -18.20 -23.92
N GLU A 482 -4.34 -17.65 -22.92
CA GLU A 482 -4.80 -16.48 -22.15
C GLU A 482 -4.41 -15.11 -22.76
N GLN A 483 -3.54 -15.07 -23.77
CA GLN A 483 -3.12 -13.83 -24.45
C GLN A 483 -3.77 -13.59 -25.82
N LEU A 484 -4.69 -14.46 -26.24
CA LEU A 484 -5.58 -14.29 -27.40
C LEU A 484 -7.00 -13.97 -26.93
#